data_AF-A0A166BIT5-F1
#
_entry.id   AF-A0A166BIT5-F1
#
_cell.length_a   1.000
_cell.length_b   1.000
_cell.length_c   1.000
_cell.angle_alpha   90.00
_cell.angle_beta   90.00
_cell.angle_gamma   90.00
#
_symmetry.space_group_name_H-M   'P 1'
#
loop_
_entity.id
_entity.type
_entity.pdbx_description
1 polymer ?
#
loop_
_entity_poly.entity_id
_entity_poly.type
_entity_poly.pdbx_seq_one_letter_code
_entity_poly.pdbx_strand_id
1 'polypeptide(L)'
;MLALPLELRTLIVAEVDGLDGVKRLSQCSSAWRDAAAPRLFRKVRVTSSHTHALLARMARFLPRHGHLVRALELDLSFAPHAGHRGFVDYTDPSGTAHRVLANALAAVVRGLPNVVDLSFVLHDSDVPAAVYQPLFTAFTSLRRWTSLSIALSPSNANTVQPLVVALLLCAGPRVSSLSVHTPHSIQALSHVIRHGPFPKLLRLEITTANKKSPAAVVVLDETIQGVAVRVECSEHDAPIFASAFPQLQSQCLSSPATSGLGGLERAESAFRPMEAV
;
A
#
# COMPACT_ATOMS: atom_id res chain seq x y z
N MET A 1 -35.22 19.21 -22.56
CA MET A 1 -34.95 18.36 -21.38
C MET A 1 -33.96 19.08 -20.48
N LEU A 2 -34.34 19.39 -19.24
CA LEU A 2 -33.44 19.99 -18.25
C LEU A 2 -32.46 18.91 -17.79
N ALA A 3 -31.19 19.02 -18.19
CA ALA A 3 -30.15 18.14 -17.69
C ALA A 3 -29.90 18.45 -16.22
N LEU A 4 -29.88 17.42 -15.36
CA LEU A 4 -29.49 17.56 -13.96
C LEU A 4 -28.12 18.27 -13.85
N PRO A 5 -27.98 19.28 -12.96
CA PRO A 5 -26.71 19.90 -12.65
C PRO A 5 -25.61 18.90 -12.29
N LEU A 6 -24.35 19.30 -12.47
CA LEU A 6 -23.21 18.45 -12.16
C LEU A 6 -23.18 18.07 -10.67
N GLU A 7 -23.48 19.00 -9.75
CA GLU A 7 -23.45 18.70 -8.31
C GLU A 7 -24.44 17.59 -7.96
N LEU A 8 -25.68 17.68 -8.47
CA LEU A 8 -26.71 16.66 -8.22
C LEU A 8 -26.32 15.30 -8.81
N ARG A 9 -25.73 15.26 -10.00
CA ARG A 9 -25.22 14.00 -10.56
C ARG A 9 -24.06 13.43 -9.75
N THR A 10 -23.16 14.27 -9.23
CA THR A 10 -22.07 13.80 -8.38
C THR A 10 -22.57 13.22 -7.06
N LEU A 11 -23.64 13.79 -6.48
CA LEU A 11 -24.30 13.24 -5.31
C LEU A 11 -24.95 11.89 -5.62
N ILE A 12 -25.71 11.79 -6.71
CA ILE A 12 -26.28 10.50 -7.15
C ILE A 12 -25.19 9.47 -7.36
N VAL A 13 -24.10 9.86 -8.04
CA VAL A 13 -22.96 8.96 -8.24
C VAL A 13 -22.31 8.59 -6.92
N ALA A 14 -22.33 9.42 -5.87
CA ALA A 14 -21.78 9.09 -4.54
C ALA A 14 -22.61 8.05 -3.79
N GLU A 15 -23.93 8.00 -4.02
CA GLU A 15 -24.85 7.03 -3.39
C GLU A 15 -24.89 5.67 -4.10
N VAL A 16 -24.33 5.55 -5.31
CA VAL A 16 -24.38 4.28 -6.06
C VAL A 16 -23.48 3.23 -5.41
N ASP A 17 -24.00 2.04 -5.17
CA ASP A 17 -23.20 0.97 -4.60
C ASP A 17 -22.20 0.37 -5.60
N GLY A 18 -20.95 0.27 -5.16
CA GLY A 18 -19.86 -0.34 -5.93
C GLY A 18 -19.44 0.46 -7.18
N LEU A 19 -18.28 0.09 -7.74
CA LEU A 19 -17.74 0.76 -8.93
C LEU A 19 -18.45 0.35 -10.22
N ASP A 20 -19.11 -0.80 -10.26
CA ASP A 20 -19.75 -1.29 -11.49
C ASP A 20 -21.03 -0.52 -11.82
N GLY A 21 -21.80 -0.12 -10.81
CA GLY A 21 -22.93 0.80 -11.00
C GLY A 21 -22.46 2.16 -11.52
N VAL A 22 -21.37 2.68 -10.96
CA VAL A 22 -20.76 3.95 -11.38
C VAL A 22 -20.23 3.86 -12.83
N LYS A 23 -19.62 2.73 -13.22
CA LYS A 23 -19.18 2.49 -14.61
C LYS A 23 -20.37 2.52 -15.57
N ARG A 24 -21.47 1.83 -15.24
CA ARG A 24 -22.68 1.81 -16.08
C ARG A 24 -23.23 3.22 -16.26
N LEU A 25 -23.32 4.02 -15.19
CA LEU A 25 -23.74 5.42 -15.26
C LEU A 25 -22.83 6.26 -16.17
N SER A 26 -21.51 6.08 -16.07
CA SER A 26 -20.55 6.83 -16.90
C SER A 26 -20.64 6.53 -18.41
N GLN A 27 -21.30 5.42 -18.78
CA GLN A 27 -21.55 5.03 -20.16
C GLN A 27 -22.84 5.64 -20.73
N CYS A 28 -23.75 6.13 -19.88
CA CYS A 28 -25.05 6.67 -20.32
C CYS A 28 -24.93 8.00 -21.07
N SER A 29 -24.04 8.89 -20.65
CA SER A 29 -23.77 10.17 -21.35
C SER A 29 -22.42 10.76 -20.95
N SER A 30 -21.93 11.73 -21.72
CA SER A 30 -20.73 12.50 -21.35
C SER A 30 -20.88 13.19 -20.00
N ALA A 31 -22.06 13.73 -19.70
CA ALA A 31 -22.29 14.48 -18.48
C ALA A 31 -22.36 13.57 -17.23
N TRP A 32 -22.82 12.32 -17.37
CA TRP A 32 -22.68 11.30 -16.33
C TRP A 32 -21.25 10.78 -16.21
N ARG A 33 -20.50 10.73 -17.31
CA ARG A 33 -19.07 10.39 -17.29
C ARG A 33 -18.26 11.39 -16.47
N ASP A 34 -18.52 12.69 -16.66
CA ASP A 34 -17.83 13.76 -15.93
C ASP A 34 -18.17 13.70 -14.44
N ALA A 35 -19.45 13.47 -14.10
CA ALA A 35 -19.89 13.27 -12.72
C ALA A 35 -19.27 12.02 -12.06
N ALA A 36 -19.05 10.96 -12.85
CA ALA A 36 -18.50 9.70 -12.37
C ALA A 36 -16.97 9.65 -12.28
N ALA A 37 -16.28 10.49 -13.04
CA ALA A 37 -14.83 10.47 -13.12
C ALA A 37 -14.12 10.57 -11.76
N PRO A 38 -14.50 11.48 -10.82
CA PRO A 38 -13.85 11.55 -9.51
C PRO A 38 -13.94 10.26 -8.71
N ARG A 39 -15.06 9.53 -8.81
CA ARG A 39 -15.27 8.27 -8.08
C ARG A 39 -14.58 7.10 -8.76
N LEU A 40 -14.65 7.02 -10.09
CA LEU A 40 -14.02 5.95 -10.88
C LEU A 40 -12.50 5.99 -10.79
N PHE A 41 -11.92 7.19 -10.75
CA PHE A 41 -10.47 7.39 -10.80
C PHE A 41 -9.85 7.74 -9.46
N ARG A 42 -10.64 7.73 -8.37
CA ARG A 42 -10.14 8.04 -7.01
C ARG A 42 -8.98 7.13 -6.61
N LYS A 43 -9.09 5.85 -6.92
CA LYS A 43 -8.07 4.83 -6.64
C LYS A 43 -7.66 4.16 -7.94
N VAL A 44 -6.36 4.12 -8.20
CA VAL A 44 -5.78 3.44 -9.36
C VAL A 44 -4.93 2.27 -8.88
N ARG A 45 -5.15 1.09 -9.44
CA ARG A 45 -4.33 -0.09 -9.20
C ARG A 45 -3.59 -0.48 -10.46
N VAL A 46 -2.27 -0.64 -10.36
CA VAL A 46 -1.40 -1.13 -11.43
C VAL A 46 -0.94 -2.52 -11.05
N THR A 47 -1.39 -3.52 -11.80
CA THR A 47 -1.00 -4.93 -11.58
C THR A 47 0.02 -5.39 -12.62
N SER A 48 0.81 -6.38 -12.22
CA SER A 48 1.91 -6.96 -12.99
C SER A 48 1.53 -7.55 -14.35
N SER A 49 0.37 -8.18 -14.45
CA SER A 49 -0.03 -8.99 -15.61
C SER A 49 -0.18 -8.20 -16.92
N HIS A 50 -0.17 -6.86 -16.86
CA HIS A 50 -0.41 -5.98 -18.01
C HIS A 50 0.48 -4.73 -18.00
N THR A 51 1.58 -4.74 -17.24
CA THR A 51 2.32 -3.53 -16.83
C THR A 51 2.62 -2.58 -17.98
N HIS A 52 3.21 -3.00 -19.09
CA HIS A 52 3.60 -2.03 -20.15
C HIS A 52 2.40 -1.44 -20.92
N ALA A 53 1.42 -2.24 -21.30
CA ALA A 53 0.23 -1.76 -22.01
C ALA A 53 -0.71 -0.95 -21.11
N LEU A 54 -0.77 -1.28 -19.81
CA LEU A 54 -1.50 -0.51 -18.82
C LEU A 54 -0.80 0.83 -18.54
N LEU A 55 0.52 0.83 -18.36
CA LEU A 55 1.31 2.06 -18.17
C LEU A 55 1.22 3.00 -19.38
N ALA A 56 1.26 2.46 -20.61
CA ALA A 56 1.05 3.25 -21.83
C ALA A 56 -0.38 3.83 -21.94
N ARG A 57 -1.39 3.14 -21.40
CA ARG A 57 -2.75 3.69 -21.28
C ARG A 57 -2.82 4.76 -20.19
N MET A 58 -2.16 4.54 -19.06
CA MET A 58 -2.08 5.53 -17.98
C MET A 58 -1.39 6.81 -18.45
N ALA A 59 -0.29 6.72 -19.19
CA ALA A 59 0.40 7.90 -19.74
C ALA A 59 -0.53 8.81 -20.57
N ARG A 60 -1.53 8.24 -21.28
CA ARG A 60 -2.55 9.00 -22.03
C ARG A 60 -3.66 9.55 -21.15
N PHE A 61 -3.95 8.88 -20.04
CA PHE A 61 -5.01 9.22 -19.10
C PHE A 61 -4.60 10.33 -18.11
N LEU A 62 -3.35 10.30 -17.65
CA LEU A 62 -2.84 11.16 -16.58
C LEU A 62 -2.95 12.67 -16.85
N PRO A 63 -2.67 13.19 -18.06
CA PRO A 63 -2.78 14.63 -18.31
C PRO A 63 -4.20 15.18 -18.07
N ARG A 64 -5.23 14.36 -18.30
CA ARG A 64 -6.63 14.77 -18.17
C ARG A 64 -7.22 14.50 -16.79
N HIS A 65 -6.82 13.40 -16.15
CA HIS A 65 -7.52 12.89 -14.97
C HIS A 65 -6.60 12.58 -13.79
N GLY A 66 -5.28 12.76 -13.93
CA GLY A 66 -4.32 12.47 -12.86
C GLY A 66 -4.56 13.27 -11.58
N HIS A 67 -5.18 14.46 -11.70
CA HIS A 67 -5.58 15.28 -10.55
C HIS A 67 -6.74 14.70 -9.73
N LEU A 68 -7.51 13.75 -10.28
CA LEU A 68 -8.63 13.08 -9.58
C LEU A 68 -8.15 11.92 -8.70
N VAL A 69 -6.96 11.39 -8.96
CA VAL A 69 -6.42 10.23 -8.26
C VAL A 69 -5.91 10.65 -6.88
N ARG A 70 -6.39 9.93 -5.86
CA ARG A 70 -6.02 10.13 -4.45
C ARG A 70 -5.25 8.95 -3.87
N ALA A 71 -5.50 7.74 -4.38
CA ALA A 71 -4.81 6.53 -3.95
C ALA A 71 -4.20 5.80 -5.15
N LEU A 72 -2.96 5.35 -5.02
CA LEU A 72 -2.27 4.52 -6.00
C LEU A 72 -1.77 3.24 -5.35
N GLU A 73 -2.19 2.11 -5.91
CA GLU A 73 -1.75 0.77 -5.52
C GLU A 73 -0.87 0.19 -6.63
N LEU A 74 0.37 -0.13 -6.30
CA LEU A 74 1.36 -0.71 -7.19
C LEU A 74 1.62 -2.15 -6.77
N ASP A 75 1.08 -3.08 -7.54
CA ASP A 75 1.28 -4.50 -7.37
C ASP A 75 2.41 -4.96 -8.30
N LEU A 76 3.60 -5.07 -7.71
CA LEU A 76 4.86 -5.39 -8.36
C LEU A 76 5.11 -6.91 -8.34
N SER A 77 4.07 -7.70 -8.68
CA SER A 77 4.19 -9.14 -8.88
C SER A 77 4.92 -9.49 -10.18
N PHE A 78 6.24 -9.34 -10.25
CA PHE A 78 7.00 -9.77 -11.42
C PHE A 78 7.06 -11.30 -11.47
N ALA A 79 5.98 -11.92 -11.95
CA ALA A 79 5.99 -13.34 -12.19
C ALA A 79 7.05 -13.65 -13.26
N PRO A 80 7.89 -14.67 -13.04
CA PRO A 80 8.84 -15.17 -14.03
C PRO A 80 8.07 -15.90 -15.14
N HIS A 81 7.33 -15.16 -15.96
CA HIS A 81 6.71 -15.70 -17.16
C HIS A 81 7.69 -15.60 -18.32
N ALA A 82 8.78 -16.36 -18.23
CA ALA A 82 9.70 -16.54 -19.33
C ALA A 82 8.96 -17.24 -20.49
N GLY A 83 8.91 -16.59 -21.66
CA GLY A 83 8.62 -17.27 -22.92
C GLY A 83 7.19 -17.25 -23.49
N HIS A 84 6.21 -16.58 -22.85
CA HIS A 84 4.91 -16.35 -23.49
C HIS A 84 4.93 -15.07 -24.35
N ARG A 85 4.52 -15.16 -25.63
CA ARG A 85 4.49 -14.01 -26.56
C ARG A 85 3.77 -12.81 -25.93
N GLY A 86 4.48 -11.70 -25.77
CA GLY A 86 3.96 -10.45 -25.21
C GLY A 86 4.29 -10.20 -23.74
N PHE A 87 4.95 -11.14 -23.05
CA PHE A 87 5.45 -10.95 -21.69
C PHE A 87 6.91 -10.47 -21.70
N VAL A 88 7.23 -9.52 -20.82
CA VAL A 88 8.58 -9.00 -20.63
C VAL A 88 9.32 -9.95 -19.68
N ASP A 89 10.53 -10.34 -20.06
CA ASP A 89 11.39 -11.16 -19.20
C ASP A 89 11.98 -10.30 -18.08
N TYR A 90 11.51 -10.55 -16.85
CA TYR A 90 11.97 -9.90 -15.63
C TYR A 90 13.04 -10.72 -14.89
N THR A 91 13.49 -11.85 -15.46
CA THR A 91 14.55 -12.68 -14.88
C THR A 91 15.95 -12.26 -15.32
N ASP A 92 16.05 -11.26 -16.21
CA ASP A 92 17.32 -10.75 -16.72
C ASP A 92 18.20 -10.17 -15.60
N PRO A 93 19.40 -10.75 -15.34
CA PRO A 93 20.32 -10.28 -14.31
C PRO A 93 20.83 -8.86 -14.55
N SER A 94 20.71 -8.32 -15.77
CA SER A 94 21.06 -6.93 -16.06
C SER A 94 20.09 -5.91 -15.43
N GLY A 95 18.89 -6.35 -15.04
CA GLY A 95 17.84 -5.50 -14.47
C GLY A 95 17.25 -4.47 -15.45
N THR A 96 17.51 -4.60 -16.76
CA THR A 96 17.08 -3.63 -17.77
C THR A 96 15.56 -3.50 -17.85
N ALA A 97 14.84 -4.63 -17.86
CA ALA A 97 13.37 -4.65 -17.85
C ALA A 97 12.78 -3.97 -16.61
N HIS A 98 13.36 -4.24 -15.44
CA HIS A 98 12.98 -3.58 -14.19
C HIS A 98 13.26 -2.07 -14.22
N ARG A 99 14.36 -1.63 -14.85
CA ARG A 99 14.68 -0.21 -14.99
C ARG A 99 13.71 0.52 -15.92
N VAL A 100 13.37 -0.09 -17.06
CA VAL A 100 12.36 0.45 -17.99
C VAL A 100 11.02 0.60 -17.29
N LEU A 101 10.62 -0.42 -16.53
CA LEU A 101 9.40 -0.37 -15.74
C LEU A 101 9.47 0.72 -14.65
N ALA A 102 10.56 0.81 -13.90
CA ALA A 102 10.74 1.83 -12.86
C ALA A 102 10.62 3.24 -13.45
N ASN A 103 11.17 3.48 -14.64
CA ASN A 103 11.02 4.74 -15.36
C ASN A 103 9.58 5.01 -15.79
N ALA A 104 8.87 4.00 -16.31
CA ALA A 104 7.47 4.13 -16.71
C ALA A 104 6.56 4.41 -15.50
N LEU A 105 6.78 3.72 -14.38
CA LEU A 105 6.09 3.97 -13.11
C LEU A 105 6.42 5.37 -12.56
N ALA A 106 7.68 5.81 -12.65
CA ALA A 106 8.08 7.16 -12.26
C ALA A 106 7.32 8.23 -13.06
N ALA A 107 7.16 8.04 -14.37
CA ALA A 107 6.37 8.94 -15.21
C ALA A 107 4.89 8.96 -14.78
N VAL A 108 4.33 7.80 -14.44
CA VAL A 108 2.97 7.70 -13.90
C VAL A 108 2.82 8.50 -12.62
N VAL A 109 3.70 8.27 -11.64
CA VAL A 109 3.68 8.94 -10.34
C VAL A 109 3.78 10.46 -10.47
N ARG A 110 4.63 10.96 -11.37
CA ARG A 110 4.74 12.41 -11.64
C ARG A 110 3.44 13.00 -12.21
N GLY A 111 2.64 12.21 -12.91
CA GLY A 111 1.33 12.61 -13.43
C GLY A 111 0.21 12.62 -12.39
N LEU A 112 0.50 12.30 -11.13
CA LEU A 112 -0.47 12.12 -10.06
C LEU A 112 -0.23 13.14 -8.91
N PRO A 113 -0.49 14.44 -9.14
CA PRO A 113 -0.10 15.50 -8.20
C PRO A 113 -0.84 15.48 -6.86
N ASN A 114 -1.94 14.74 -6.80
CA ASN A 114 -2.94 14.79 -5.75
C ASN A 114 -3.03 13.51 -4.90
N VAL A 115 -2.10 12.58 -5.14
CA VAL A 115 -2.02 11.32 -4.40
C VAL A 115 -1.65 11.56 -2.95
N VAL A 116 -2.42 10.90 -2.08
CA VAL A 116 -2.36 10.95 -0.62
C VAL A 116 -1.96 9.59 -0.06
N ASP A 117 -2.45 8.51 -0.68
CA ASP A 117 -2.20 7.14 -0.25
C ASP A 117 -1.42 6.37 -1.32
N LEU A 118 -0.30 5.78 -0.93
CA LEU A 118 0.47 4.85 -1.76
C LEU A 118 0.47 3.47 -1.11
N SER A 119 0.16 2.44 -1.88
CA SER A 119 0.30 1.05 -1.46
C SER A 119 1.18 0.27 -2.43
N PHE A 120 2.05 -0.57 -1.88
CA PHE A 120 2.90 -1.49 -2.63
C PHE A 120 2.57 -2.91 -2.24
N VAL A 121 2.38 -3.75 -3.24
CA VAL A 121 2.40 -5.20 -3.05
C VAL A 121 3.68 -5.70 -3.72
N LEU A 122 4.61 -6.18 -2.90
CA LEU A 122 5.91 -6.66 -3.33
C LEU A 122 5.89 -8.19 -3.33
N HIS A 123 6.31 -8.77 -4.45
CA HIS A 123 6.50 -10.19 -4.60
C HIS A 123 7.97 -10.47 -4.86
N ASP A 124 8.37 -11.74 -4.73
CA ASP A 124 9.75 -12.20 -4.83
C ASP A 124 10.49 -11.54 -5.99
N SER A 125 11.49 -10.73 -5.66
CA SER A 125 12.37 -10.12 -6.64
C SER A 125 13.77 -10.02 -6.05
N ASP A 126 14.73 -10.73 -6.63
CA ASP A 126 16.15 -10.62 -6.28
C ASP A 126 16.80 -9.37 -6.91
N VAL A 127 15.97 -8.37 -7.24
CA VAL A 127 16.38 -7.19 -7.99
C VAL A 127 16.90 -6.13 -7.03
N PRO A 128 18.11 -5.59 -7.27
CA PRO A 128 18.66 -4.55 -6.42
C PRO A 128 17.74 -3.31 -6.36
N ALA A 129 17.56 -2.76 -5.15
CA ALA A 129 16.75 -1.56 -4.94
C ALA A 129 17.17 -0.36 -5.82
N ALA A 130 18.45 -0.29 -6.20
CA ALA A 130 19.01 0.73 -7.10
C ALA A 130 18.31 0.78 -8.47
N VAL A 131 17.74 -0.34 -8.95
CA VAL A 131 16.99 -0.38 -10.21
C VAL A 131 15.71 0.46 -10.14
N TYR A 132 15.12 0.59 -8.94
CA TYR A 132 13.91 1.36 -8.68
C TYR A 132 14.18 2.82 -8.30
N GLN A 133 15.44 3.28 -8.36
CA GLN A 133 15.80 4.66 -8.04
C GLN A 133 14.96 5.73 -8.76
N PRO A 134 14.65 5.61 -10.06
CA PRO A 134 13.81 6.60 -10.75
C PRO A 134 12.42 6.73 -10.14
N LEU A 135 11.86 5.62 -9.67
CA LEU A 135 10.55 5.54 -9.03
C LEU A 135 10.60 6.21 -7.65
N PHE A 136 11.63 5.92 -6.84
CA PHE A 136 11.83 6.59 -5.55
C PHE A 136 11.99 8.10 -5.71
N THR A 137 12.77 8.55 -6.69
CA THR A 137 12.88 9.98 -7.01
C THR A 137 11.51 10.58 -7.36
N ALA A 138 10.68 9.88 -8.12
CA ALA A 138 9.32 10.36 -8.42
C ALA A 138 8.46 10.49 -7.14
N PHE A 139 8.55 9.55 -6.20
CA PHE A 139 7.83 9.68 -4.93
C PHE A 139 8.32 10.87 -4.10
N THR A 140 9.62 11.16 -4.14
CA THR A 140 10.16 12.37 -3.48
C THR A 140 9.67 13.69 -4.10
N SER A 141 8.99 13.65 -5.25
CA SER A 141 8.33 14.83 -5.83
C SER A 141 6.86 15.00 -5.39
N LEU A 142 6.26 13.98 -4.76
CA LEU A 142 4.89 14.04 -4.28
C LEU A 142 4.78 14.98 -3.08
N ARG A 143 3.89 15.98 -3.18
CA ARG A 143 3.69 17.00 -2.14
C ARG A 143 2.67 16.62 -1.08
N ARG A 144 1.70 15.75 -1.43
CA ARG A 144 0.51 15.44 -0.62
C ARG A 144 0.46 14.01 -0.10
N TRP A 145 1.49 13.21 -0.37
CA TRP A 145 1.53 11.83 0.09
C TRP A 145 1.71 11.78 1.61
N THR A 146 0.71 11.24 2.32
CA THR A 146 0.69 11.15 3.78
C THR A 146 0.66 9.72 4.30
N SER A 147 0.28 8.74 3.49
CA SER A 147 0.14 7.34 3.93
C SER A 147 0.85 6.36 3.00
N LEU A 148 1.71 5.50 3.55
CA LEU A 148 2.35 4.40 2.83
C LEU A 148 1.90 3.05 3.40
N SER A 149 1.49 2.13 2.54
CA SER A 149 1.29 0.72 2.90
C SER A 149 2.20 -0.18 2.08
N ILE A 150 2.89 -1.12 2.71
CA ILE A 150 3.75 -2.11 2.04
C ILE A 150 3.23 -3.49 2.43
N ALA A 151 2.90 -4.33 1.46
CA ALA A 151 2.54 -5.72 1.66
C ALA A 151 3.56 -6.63 0.96
N LEU A 152 4.06 -7.63 1.68
CA LEU A 152 5.04 -8.60 1.18
C LEU A 152 4.37 -9.95 0.96
N SER A 153 4.67 -10.58 -0.18
CA SER A 153 4.28 -11.96 -0.46
C SER A 153 5.00 -12.94 0.48
N PRO A 154 4.33 -14.03 0.93
CA PRO A 154 4.92 -15.06 1.81
C PRO A 154 6.03 -15.90 1.18
N SER A 155 6.34 -15.73 -0.10
CA SER A 155 7.10 -16.71 -0.88
C SER A 155 8.63 -16.59 -0.81
N ASN A 156 9.24 -15.47 -0.41
CA ASN A 156 10.65 -15.34 -0.01
C ASN A 156 10.96 -13.95 0.61
N ALA A 157 10.60 -13.73 1.88
CA ALA A 157 10.70 -12.41 2.53
C ALA A 157 12.13 -11.89 2.77
N ASN A 158 13.14 -12.77 2.72
CA ASN A 158 14.54 -12.40 3.01
C ASN A 158 15.18 -11.58 1.89
N THR A 159 14.74 -11.72 0.63
CA THR A 159 15.33 -11.02 -0.52
C THR A 159 14.69 -9.66 -0.80
N VAL A 160 13.48 -9.42 -0.31
CA VAL A 160 12.72 -8.16 -0.52
C VAL A 160 13.07 -7.08 0.52
N GLN A 161 13.81 -7.44 1.57
CA GLN A 161 14.18 -6.57 2.68
C GLN A 161 14.85 -5.24 2.26
N PRO A 162 15.78 -5.19 1.29
CA PRO A 162 16.41 -3.94 0.85
C PRO A 162 15.43 -2.97 0.19
N LEU A 163 14.44 -3.47 -0.54
CA LEU A 163 13.44 -2.64 -1.22
C LEU A 163 12.47 -2.01 -0.22
N VAL A 164 12.06 -2.76 0.79
CA VAL A 164 11.23 -2.25 1.90
C VAL A 164 12.00 -1.17 2.66
N VAL A 165 13.26 -1.42 3.01
CA VAL A 165 14.11 -0.42 3.69
C VAL A 165 14.24 0.85 2.85
N ALA A 166 14.49 0.73 1.55
CA ALA A 166 14.58 1.88 0.65
C ALA A 166 13.26 2.67 0.60
N LEU A 167 12.11 1.99 0.54
CA LEU A 167 10.78 2.62 0.58
C LEU A 167 10.53 3.35 1.90
N LEU A 168 10.90 2.75 3.03
CA LEU A 168 10.77 3.38 4.35
C LEU A 168 11.64 4.62 4.48
N LEU A 169 12.90 4.55 4.05
CA LEU A 169 13.80 5.71 4.06
C LEU A 169 13.32 6.82 3.12
N CYS A 170 12.69 6.46 2.00
CA CYS A 170 12.08 7.41 1.07
C CYS A 170 10.83 8.09 1.66
N ALA A 171 9.97 7.33 2.35
CA ALA A 171 8.66 7.79 2.82
C ALA A 171 8.72 8.42 4.22
N GLY A 172 9.54 7.89 5.12
CA GLY A 172 9.62 8.24 6.53
C GLY A 172 9.74 9.74 6.84
N PRO A 173 10.53 10.52 6.09
CA PRO A 173 10.62 11.97 6.30
C PRO A 173 9.37 12.77 5.89
N ARG A 174 8.37 12.12 5.26
CA ARG A 174 7.30 12.78 4.50
C ARG A 174 5.91 12.34 4.92
N VAL A 175 5.72 11.06 5.20
CA VAL A 175 4.41 10.47 5.52
C VAL A 175 4.11 10.56 7.00
N SER A 176 2.82 10.70 7.34
CA SER A 176 2.33 10.68 8.71
C SER A 176 1.88 9.30 9.17
N SER A 177 1.57 8.42 8.23
CA SER A 177 1.13 7.05 8.50
C SER A 177 1.91 6.06 7.64
N LEU A 178 2.34 4.96 8.25
CA LEU A 178 3.04 3.89 7.55
C LEU A 178 2.55 2.52 8.05
N SER A 179 2.19 1.63 7.13
CA SER A 179 1.84 0.24 7.45
C SER A 179 2.71 -0.74 6.67
N VAL A 180 3.20 -1.78 7.34
CA VAL A 180 3.98 -2.86 6.73
C VAL A 180 3.36 -4.20 7.10
N HIS A 181 2.89 -4.93 6.10
CA HIS A 181 2.48 -6.31 6.23
C HIS A 181 3.59 -7.23 5.70
N THR A 182 4.14 -8.07 6.58
CA THR A 182 5.23 -9.01 6.27
C THR A 182 4.84 -10.42 6.71
N PRO A 183 5.33 -11.48 6.04
CA PRO A 183 5.15 -12.87 6.50
C PRO A 183 6.16 -13.30 7.58
N HIS A 184 7.28 -12.57 7.79
CA HIS A 184 8.38 -13.00 8.66
C HIS A 184 9.03 -11.85 9.46
N SER A 185 9.73 -12.23 10.54
CA SER A 185 10.52 -11.41 11.47
C SER A 185 11.43 -10.40 10.79
N ILE A 186 11.47 -9.17 11.32
CA ILE A 186 12.14 -8.05 10.68
C ILE A 186 13.17 -7.35 11.57
N GLN A 187 14.28 -8.04 11.82
CA GLN A 187 15.45 -7.43 12.47
C GLN A 187 16.00 -6.21 11.69
N ALA A 188 15.88 -6.19 10.35
CA ALA A 188 16.31 -5.02 9.59
C ALA A 188 15.33 -3.83 9.71
N LEU A 189 14.03 -4.08 9.85
CA LEU A 189 13.07 -2.98 10.00
C LEU A 189 13.14 -2.38 11.39
N SER A 190 13.37 -3.18 12.44
CA SER A 190 13.58 -2.60 13.76
C SER A 190 14.79 -1.66 13.82
N HIS A 191 15.89 -1.99 13.13
CA HIS A 191 17.03 -1.08 13.01
C HIS A 191 16.64 0.23 12.31
N VAL A 192 15.93 0.13 11.17
CA VAL A 192 15.48 1.32 10.42
C VAL A 192 14.50 2.15 11.24
N ILE A 193 13.61 1.54 12.02
CA ILE A 193 12.64 2.24 12.87
C ILE A 193 13.34 2.93 14.05
N ARG A 194 14.34 2.29 14.66
CA ARG A 194 15.10 2.88 15.79
C ARG A 194 15.98 4.05 15.38
N HIS A 195 16.61 3.96 14.20
CA HIS A 195 17.69 4.85 13.80
C HIS A 195 17.35 5.73 12.58
N GLY A 196 16.19 5.53 11.97
CA GLY A 196 15.74 6.27 10.80
C GLY A 196 15.18 7.65 11.15
N PRO A 197 15.36 8.65 10.27
CA PRO A 197 14.75 9.96 10.46
C PRO A 197 13.26 9.92 10.08
N PHE A 198 12.39 9.90 11.09
CA PHE A 198 10.92 9.94 10.92
C PHE A 198 10.26 11.22 11.47
N PRO A 199 10.74 12.43 11.12
CA PRO A 199 10.28 13.68 11.73
C PRO A 199 8.78 13.98 11.53
N LYS A 200 8.10 13.32 10.58
CA LYS A 200 6.68 13.53 10.28
C LYS A 200 5.80 12.32 10.59
N LEU A 201 6.39 11.17 10.91
CA LEU A 201 5.65 9.95 11.12
C LEU A 201 4.91 10.05 12.45
N LEU A 202 3.60 9.85 12.44
CA LEU A 202 2.77 9.83 13.64
C LEU A 202 2.38 8.41 14.01
N ARG A 203 2.21 7.55 13.00
CA ARG A 203 1.74 6.16 13.16
C ARG A 203 2.54 5.20 12.31
N LEU A 204 2.97 4.10 12.93
CA LEU A 204 3.61 2.97 12.30
C LEU A 204 2.89 1.69 12.72
N GLU A 205 2.37 0.96 11.75
CA GLU A 205 1.71 -0.33 11.96
C GLU A 205 2.52 -1.43 11.28
N ILE A 206 2.83 -2.50 12.00
CA ILE A 206 3.56 -3.66 11.46
C ILE A 206 2.74 -4.91 11.76
N THR A 207 2.33 -5.61 10.71
CA THR A 207 1.57 -6.86 10.85
C THR A 207 2.39 -8.00 10.27
N THR A 208 2.74 -8.98 11.09
CA THR A 208 3.57 -10.13 10.70
C THR A 208 2.79 -11.44 10.45
N ALA A 209 1.46 -11.36 10.50
CA ALA A 209 0.59 -12.53 10.60
C ALA A 209 0.70 -13.50 9.40
N ASN A 210 1.15 -14.72 9.69
CA ASN A 210 1.07 -15.86 8.79
C ASN A 210 -0.34 -16.45 8.87
N LYS A 211 -1.13 -16.39 7.79
CA LYS A 211 -2.50 -16.92 7.72
C LYS A 211 -2.62 -18.44 7.98
N LYS A 212 -1.51 -19.16 8.09
CA LYS A 212 -1.47 -20.62 8.18
C LYS A 212 -1.38 -21.20 9.61
N SER A 213 -1.28 -20.37 10.65
CA SER A 213 -1.30 -20.88 12.03
C SER A 213 -2.24 -20.04 12.89
N PRO A 214 -3.16 -20.63 13.66
CA PRO A 214 -3.96 -19.95 14.67
C PRO A 214 -3.10 -19.63 15.90
N ALA A 215 -1.89 -19.12 15.71
CA ALA A 215 -1.03 -18.69 16.80
C ALA A 215 -1.66 -17.45 17.44
N ALA A 216 -1.61 -17.37 18.76
CA ALA A 216 -2.06 -16.21 19.51
C ALA A 216 -1.36 -14.96 18.96
N VAL A 217 -2.18 -13.95 18.62
CA VAL A 217 -1.71 -12.67 18.09
C VAL A 217 -1.36 -11.80 19.28
N VAL A 218 -0.09 -11.40 19.37
CA VAL A 218 0.40 -10.43 20.34
C VAL A 218 0.37 -9.07 19.68
N VAL A 219 -0.29 -8.12 20.33
CA VAL A 219 -0.27 -6.70 19.97
C VAL A 219 0.67 -5.99 20.92
N LEU A 220 1.69 -5.33 20.35
CA LEU A 220 2.65 -4.52 21.07
C LEU A 220 2.45 -3.07 20.67
N ASP A 221 2.10 -2.21 21.63
CA ASP A 221 1.78 -0.81 21.39
C ASP A 221 2.73 0.09 22.18
N GLU A 222 3.43 0.99 21.51
CA GLU A 222 4.38 1.90 22.15
C GLU A 222 4.57 3.22 21.41
N THR A 223 5.10 4.22 22.11
CA THR A 223 5.52 5.47 21.50
C THR A 223 7.04 5.56 21.44
N ILE A 224 7.60 5.49 20.23
CA ILE A 224 9.05 5.58 20.00
C ILE A 224 9.36 6.90 19.33
N GLN A 225 10.15 7.76 19.97
CA GLN A 225 10.51 9.09 19.42
C GLN A 225 9.28 9.94 19.06
N GLY A 226 8.16 9.79 19.77
CA GLY A 226 6.90 10.48 19.49
C GLY A 226 6.01 9.84 18.42
N VAL A 227 6.44 8.73 17.83
CA VAL A 227 5.68 7.94 16.85
C VAL A 227 4.89 6.85 17.57
N ALA A 228 3.59 6.75 17.33
CA ALA A 228 2.79 5.61 17.79
C ALA A 228 3.10 4.38 16.94
N VAL A 229 3.70 3.36 17.55
CA VAL A 229 4.10 2.11 16.91
C VAL A 229 3.20 0.99 17.43
N ARG A 230 2.51 0.32 16.51
CA ARG A 230 1.70 -0.87 16.77
C ARG A 230 2.28 -2.04 15.99
N VAL A 231 2.61 -3.12 16.70
CA VAL A 231 3.10 -4.36 16.10
C VAL A 231 2.12 -5.48 16.42
N GLU A 232 1.56 -6.07 15.38
CA GLU A 232 0.74 -7.29 15.46
C GLU A 232 1.58 -8.47 14.98
N CYS A 233 1.90 -9.39 15.88
CA CYS A 233 2.79 -10.49 15.60
C CYS A 233 2.37 -11.80 16.27
N SER A 234 3.01 -12.89 15.85
CA SER A 234 2.83 -14.17 16.54
C SER A 234 3.53 -14.14 17.91
N GLU A 235 3.05 -14.92 18.89
CA GLU A 235 3.75 -15.10 20.18
C GLU A 235 5.24 -15.48 20.02
N HIS A 236 5.59 -16.23 18.96
CA HIS A 236 6.96 -16.63 18.69
C HIS A 236 7.84 -15.46 18.23
N ASP A 237 7.27 -14.49 17.53
CA ASP A 237 7.98 -13.30 17.04
C ASP A 237 8.01 -12.16 18.06
N ALA A 238 7.10 -12.15 19.03
CA ALA A 238 6.99 -11.10 20.05
C ALA A 238 8.31 -10.84 20.81
N PRO A 239 9.11 -11.85 21.24
CA PRO A 239 10.41 -11.61 21.87
C PRO A 239 11.44 -10.96 20.93
N ILE A 240 11.35 -11.21 19.63
CA ILE A 240 12.23 -10.59 18.63
C ILE A 240 11.89 -9.11 18.53
N PHE A 241 10.60 -8.76 18.45
CA PHE A 241 10.14 -7.38 18.48
C PHE A 241 10.46 -6.68 19.80
N ALA A 242 10.32 -7.36 20.95
CA ALA A 242 10.68 -6.83 22.25
C ALA A 242 12.18 -6.61 22.44
N SER A 243 13.04 -7.50 21.93
CA SER A 243 14.49 -7.25 21.91
C SER A 243 14.87 -6.09 20.97
N ALA A 244 14.09 -5.94 19.89
CA ALA A 244 14.13 -4.85 18.93
C ALA A 244 13.46 -3.57 19.41
N PHE A 245 12.80 -3.52 20.56
CA PHE A 245 12.29 -2.31 21.20
C PHE A 245 12.28 -2.56 22.71
N PRO A 246 13.34 -2.19 23.46
CA PRO A 246 13.52 -2.65 24.84
C PRO A 246 12.41 -2.16 25.77
N GLN A 247 11.73 -1.09 25.37
CA GLN A 247 10.60 -0.49 26.07
C GLN A 247 9.33 -1.40 25.94
N LEU A 248 9.17 -2.14 24.82
CA LEU A 248 8.17 -3.22 24.63
C LEU A 248 8.42 -4.49 25.48
N GLN A 249 9.59 -4.67 26.08
CA GLN A 249 9.89 -5.89 26.88
C GLN A 249 8.97 -6.06 28.08
N SER A 250 8.49 -4.94 28.66
CA SER A 250 7.56 -4.96 29.78
C SER A 250 6.19 -5.54 29.43
N GLN A 251 5.73 -5.38 28.17
CA GLN A 251 4.44 -5.89 27.69
C GLN A 251 4.49 -7.38 27.35
N CYS A 252 5.64 -7.89 26.90
CA CYS A 252 5.84 -9.31 26.63
C CYS A 252 5.88 -10.16 27.92
N LEU A 253 6.27 -9.56 29.05
CA LEU A 253 6.36 -10.24 30.34
C LEU A 253 5.06 -10.18 31.16
N SER A 254 4.07 -9.39 30.73
CA SER A 254 2.85 -9.10 31.51
C SER A 254 1.53 -9.50 30.85
N SER A 255 1.54 -10.06 29.63
CA SER A 255 0.30 -10.60 29.05
C SER A 255 -0.03 -11.96 29.65
N PRO A 256 -1.15 -12.11 30.40
CA PRO A 256 -1.76 -13.43 30.53
C PRO A 256 -2.23 -13.83 29.13
N ALA A 257 -2.06 -15.10 28.76
CA ALA A 257 -2.63 -15.68 27.55
C ALA A 257 -4.12 -15.32 27.49
N THR A 258 -4.45 -14.23 26.79
CA THR A 258 -5.82 -13.78 26.64
C THR A 258 -6.33 -14.53 25.45
N SER A 259 -7.02 -15.64 25.72
CA SER A 259 -7.98 -16.30 24.83
C SER A 259 -9.18 -15.38 24.52
N GLY A 260 -8.91 -14.10 24.26
CA GLY A 260 -9.90 -13.10 23.94
C GLY A 260 -10.06 -13.01 22.43
N LEU A 261 -11.11 -13.66 21.93
CA LEU A 261 -11.90 -13.34 20.75
C LEU A 261 -11.17 -12.54 19.65
N GLY A 262 -10.86 -13.23 18.56
CA GLY A 262 -10.04 -12.75 17.46
C GLY A 262 -10.48 -11.40 16.87
N GLY A 263 -9.53 -10.70 16.24
CA GLY A 263 -9.75 -9.38 15.63
C GLY A 263 -10.86 -9.29 14.58
N LEU A 264 -11.40 -10.43 14.12
CA LEU A 264 -12.61 -10.47 13.30
C LEU A 264 -13.87 -10.11 14.11
N GLU A 265 -14.00 -10.58 15.35
CA GLU A 265 -15.17 -10.31 16.21
C GLU A 265 -15.17 -8.88 16.77
N ARG A 266 -13.98 -8.28 16.98
CA ARG A 266 -13.88 -6.84 17.28
C ARG A 266 -14.26 -5.98 16.07
N ALA A 267 -13.93 -6.40 14.85
CA ALA A 267 -14.35 -5.74 13.62
C ALA A 267 -15.87 -5.88 13.37
N GLU A 268 -16.47 -7.01 13.75
CA GLU A 268 -17.93 -7.22 13.68
C GLU A 268 -18.68 -6.46 14.79
N SER A 269 -18.13 -6.32 16.00
CA SER A 269 -18.74 -5.52 17.08
C SER A 269 -18.69 -4.00 16.84
N ALA A 270 -17.79 -3.52 15.98
CA ALA A 270 -17.73 -2.13 15.53
C ALA A 270 -18.79 -1.79 14.45
N PHE A 271 -19.46 -2.80 13.90
CA PHE A 271 -20.65 -2.66 13.06
C PHE A 271 -21.89 -2.98 13.91
N ARG A 272 -22.52 -1.95 14.47
CA ARG A 272 -23.94 -2.06 14.79
C ARG A 272 -24.73 -1.97 13.49
N PRO A 273 -25.60 -2.93 13.15
CA PRO A 273 -26.62 -2.68 12.14
C PRO A 273 -27.46 -1.51 12.64
N MET A 274 -27.61 -0.51 11.78
CA MET A 274 -28.57 0.57 11.99
C MET A 274 -29.94 -0.10 11.91
N GLU A 275 -30.56 -0.36 13.06
CA GLU A 275 -31.96 -0.74 13.11
C GLU A 275 -32.77 0.37 12.46
N ALA A 276 -33.62 -0.02 11.51
CA ALA A 276 -34.58 0.88 10.89
C ALA A 276 -35.60 1.33 11.92
N VAL A 277 -35.68 2.65 12.12
CA VAL A 277 -36.91 3.37 12.52
C VAL A 277 -37.08 4.52 11.56
#